data_AF-A0A379URR1-F1
#
_entry.id   AF-A0A379URR1-F1
#
_cell.length_a   1.000
_cell.length_b   1.000
_cell.length_c   1.000
_cell.angle_alpha   90.00
_cell.angle_beta   90.00
_cell.angle_gamma   90.00
#
_symmetry.space_group_name_H-M   'P 1'
#
loop_
_entity.id
_entity.type
_entity.pdbx_description
1 polymer ?
#
loop_
_entity_poly.entity_id
_entity_poly.type
_entity_poly.pdbx_seq_one_letter_code
_entity_poly.pdbx_strand_id
1 'polypeptide(L)'
;MKELKIIVDNLAIKGGVENVVVSIANGVASKNKKVTVVCVKKCIPAFKIDKRVSVKFLITKLTRIRKYYSLICYFRKETSEGDIIYTNSVVNTLLAIIFASKKAGIYACDHNQYKAVNKFWSWLRMLLYRRLSGVIVLTNYDLGKYLRLNPNSVVFNNPVNDNFFNIQCSLDKINDKYI
;
A
#
# COMPACT_ATOMS: atom_id res chain seq x y z
N MET A 1 9.07 -17.64 9.45
CA MET A 1 8.62 -16.55 10.33
C MET A 1 7.73 -15.63 9.50
N LYS A 2 6.48 -15.39 9.92
CA LYS A 2 5.50 -14.61 9.14
C LYS A 2 5.91 -13.13 9.09
N GLU A 3 6.10 -12.57 7.90
CA GLU A 3 6.51 -11.18 7.70
C GLU A 3 5.39 -10.37 7.04
N LEU A 4 5.24 -9.10 7.41
CA LEU A 4 4.39 -8.16 6.70
C LEU A 4 5.18 -7.51 5.54
N LYS A 5 4.70 -7.68 4.31
CA LYS A 5 5.25 -7.07 3.10
C LYS A 5 4.28 -6.03 2.57
N ILE A 6 4.64 -4.75 2.65
CA ILE A 6 3.79 -3.63 2.24
C ILE A 6 4.25 -3.13 0.87
N ILE A 7 3.37 -3.20 -0.14
CA ILE A 7 3.69 -2.83 -1.52
C ILE A 7 3.25 -1.39 -1.79
N VAL A 8 4.19 -0.56 -2.26
CA VAL A 8 3.98 0.85 -2.62
C VAL A 8 4.75 1.20 -3.88
N ASP A 9 4.22 2.11 -4.71
CA ASP A 9 4.84 2.45 -5.98
C ASP A 9 6.03 3.42 -5.82
N ASN A 10 5.87 4.45 -4.98
CA ASN A 10 6.86 5.50 -4.80
C ASN A 10 6.75 6.18 -3.44
N LEU A 11 7.75 6.01 -2.58
CA LEU A 11 7.79 6.64 -1.26
C LEU A 11 8.21 8.12 -1.27
N ALA A 12 8.66 8.67 -2.40
CA ALA A 12 9.05 10.08 -2.49
C ALA A 12 7.87 11.06 -2.45
N ILE A 13 6.65 10.56 -2.60
CA ILE A 13 5.44 11.38 -2.71
C ILE A 13 5.00 11.76 -1.31
N LYS A 14 4.74 13.06 -1.08
CA LYS A 14 4.06 13.55 0.13
C LYS A 14 2.55 13.33 0.00
N GLY A 15 2.14 12.06 -0.07
CA GLY A 15 0.76 11.65 -0.28
C GLY A 15 0.16 10.90 0.92
N GLY A 16 -1.15 10.73 0.90
CA GLY A 16 -1.87 10.03 1.97
C GLY A 16 -1.51 8.53 2.03
N VAL A 17 -1.35 7.88 0.88
CA VAL A 17 -0.99 6.46 0.80
C VAL A 17 0.39 6.23 1.40
N GLU A 18 1.36 7.06 1.05
CA GLU A 18 2.74 6.96 1.53
C GLU A 18 2.82 7.19 3.04
N ASN A 19 2.08 8.16 3.58
CA ASN A 19 1.99 8.38 5.01
C ASN A 19 1.41 7.16 5.74
N VAL A 20 0.33 6.58 5.22
CA VAL A 20 -0.33 5.40 5.80
C VAL A 20 0.60 4.18 5.77
N VAL A 21 1.26 3.93 4.63
CA VAL A 21 2.22 2.84 4.47
C VAL A 21 3.32 2.93 5.52
N VAL A 22 3.92 4.12 5.69
CA VAL A 22 4.99 4.33 6.67
C VAL A 22 4.47 4.22 8.10
N SER A 23 3.28 4.74 8.38
CA SER A 23 2.65 4.67 9.72
C SER A 23 2.35 3.23 10.12
N ILE A 24 1.77 2.43 9.22
CA ILE A 24 1.53 1.00 9.43
C ILE A 24 2.86 0.28 9.63
N ALA A 25 3.87 0.52 8.77
CA ALA A 25 5.16 -0.14 8.88
C ALA A 25 5.82 0.13 10.25
N ASN A 26 5.89 1.41 10.66
CA ASN A 26 6.47 1.80 11.93
C ASN A 26 5.69 1.23 13.12
N GLY A 27 4.35 1.25 13.07
CA GLY A 27 3.50 0.69 14.13
C GLY A 27 3.57 -0.84 14.24
N VAL A 28 3.88 -1.55 13.15
CA VAL A 28 4.14 -3.00 13.18
C VAL A 28 5.55 -3.28 13.72
N ALA A 29 6.54 -2.51 13.29
CA ALA A 29 7.91 -2.62 13.77
C ALA A 29 8.04 -2.30 15.27
N SER A 30 7.25 -1.36 15.81
CA SER A 30 7.23 -1.04 17.24
C SER A 30 6.78 -2.21 18.11
N LYS A 31 6.00 -3.14 17.54
CA LYS A 31 5.57 -4.40 18.19
C LYS A 31 6.58 -5.55 17.98
N ASN A 32 7.82 -5.24 17.59
CA ASN A 32 8.89 -6.20 17.29
C ASN A 32 8.51 -7.24 16.23
N LYS A 33 7.60 -6.90 15.31
CA LYS A 33 7.23 -7.75 14.18
C LYS A 33 8.05 -7.38 12.94
N LYS A 34 8.43 -8.39 12.16
CA LYS A 34 9.17 -8.19 10.91
C LYS A 34 8.28 -7.55 9.85
N VAL A 35 8.76 -6.45 9.27
CA VAL A 35 8.07 -5.72 8.21
C VAL A 35 9.06 -5.25 7.15
N THR A 36 8.69 -5.46 5.89
CA THR A 36 9.39 -4.93 4.72
C THR A 36 8.45 -4.05 3.91
N VAL A 37 8.85 -2.81 3.66
CA VAL A 37 8.22 -1.95 2.66
C VAL A 37 8.91 -2.18 1.33
N VAL A 38 8.15 -2.67 0.35
CA VAL A 38 8.61 -2.94 -1.01
C VAL A 38 8.18 -1.77 -1.88
N CYS A 39 9.12 -0.88 -2.15
CA CYS A 39 8.89 0.29 -2.98
C CYS A 39 9.32 -0.01 -4.41
N VAL A 40 8.41 0.13 -5.38
CA VAL A 40 8.72 -0.16 -6.78
C VAL A 40 9.87 0.73 -7.24
N LYS A 41 9.75 2.05 -7.11
CA LYS A 41 10.76 3.01 -7.56
C LYS A 41 11.76 3.32 -6.44
N LYS A 42 13.07 3.25 -6.75
CA LYS A 42 14.13 3.75 -5.88
C LYS A 42 13.95 5.26 -5.64
N CYS A 43 13.93 5.65 -4.37
CA CYS A 43 13.72 7.03 -3.98
C CYS A 43 14.22 7.29 -2.55
N ILE A 44 14.24 8.58 -2.20
CA ILE A 44 14.32 9.03 -0.81
C ILE A 44 12.88 9.11 -0.29
N PRO A 45 12.52 8.39 0.79
CA PRO A 45 11.18 8.45 1.37
C PRO A 45 10.83 9.86 1.86
N ALA A 46 9.61 10.30 1.62
CA ALA A 46 9.10 11.59 2.08
C ALA A 46 8.77 11.61 3.59
N PHE A 47 8.50 10.44 4.16
CA PHE A 47 8.17 10.25 5.57
C PHE A 47 9.28 9.46 6.27
N LYS A 48 9.48 9.73 7.56
CA LYS A 48 10.51 9.07 8.37
C LYS A 48 10.13 7.60 8.63
N ILE A 49 10.96 6.69 8.13
CA ILE A 49 10.82 5.24 8.33
C ILE A 49 11.68 4.82 9.52
N ASP A 50 11.13 4.01 10.42
CA ASP A 50 11.85 3.44 11.56
C ASP A 50 12.98 2.51 11.08
N LYS A 51 14.15 2.57 11.74
CA LYS A 51 15.33 1.75 11.40
C LYS A 51 15.08 0.24 11.43
N ARG A 52 14.03 -0.21 12.14
CA ARG A 52 13.61 -1.62 12.22
C ARG A 52 12.83 -2.07 10.98
N VAL A 53 12.31 -1.14 10.18
CA VAL A 53 11.58 -1.44 8.95
C VAL A 53 12.59 -1.63 7.81
N SER A 54 12.55 -2.79 7.16
CA SER A 54 13.33 -3.03 5.95
C SER A 54 12.68 -2.32 4.76
N VAL A 55 13.47 -1.66 3.92
CA VAL A 55 12.98 -1.03 2.68
C VAL A 55 13.70 -1.64 1.49
N LYS A 56 12.93 -2.26 0.59
CA LYS A 56 13.44 -2.88 -0.64
C LYS A 56 12.96 -2.09 -1.85
N PHE A 57 13.89 -1.63 -2.68
CA PHE A 57 13.60 -0.95 -3.93
C PHE A 57 13.71 -1.93 -5.11
N LEU A 58 12.73 -1.93 -6.02
CA LEU A 58 12.73 -2.89 -7.14
C LEU A 58 13.45 -2.38 -8.38
N ILE A 59 13.25 -1.10 -8.74
CA ILE A 59 13.81 -0.51 -9.95
C ILE A 59 14.33 0.91 -9.71
N THR A 60 15.35 1.31 -10.45
CA THR A 60 15.91 2.67 -10.40
C THR A 60 15.09 3.65 -11.24
N LYS A 61 14.66 3.24 -12.43
CA LYS A 61 13.84 4.05 -13.35
C LYS A 61 12.47 3.43 -13.53
N LEU A 62 11.41 4.21 -13.27
CA LEU A 62 10.03 3.75 -13.36
C LEU A 62 9.55 3.77 -14.82
N THR A 63 9.53 2.61 -15.48
CA THR A 63 8.78 2.40 -16.72
C THR A 63 7.63 1.43 -16.45
N ARG A 64 6.51 1.56 -17.18
CA ARG A 64 5.31 0.73 -16.96
C ARG A 64 5.64 -0.77 -17.02
N ILE A 65 6.36 -1.20 -18.05
CA ILE A 65 6.72 -2.61 -18.27
C ILE A 65 7.67 -3.11 -17.19
N ARG A 66 8.72 -2.34 -16.86
CA ARG A 66 9.69 -2.73 -15.82
C ARG A 66 9.05 -2.80 -14.44
N LYS A 67 8.10 -1.91 -14.12
CA LYS A 67 7.32 -1.98 -12.88
C LYS A 67 6.66 -3.34 -12.74
N TYR A 68 5.86 -3.74 -13.73
CA TYR A 68 5.10 -4.99 -13.65
C TYR A 68 6.01 -6.22 -13.65
N TYR A 69 7.01 -6.25 -14.54
CA TYR A 69 7.99 -7.35 -14.56
C TYR A 69 8.68 -7.52 -13.20
N SER A 70 9.16 -6.42 -12.62
CA SER A 70 9.89 -6.48 -11.34
C SER A 70 8.98 -6.88 -10.18
N LEU A 71 7.72 -6.42 -10.16
CA LEU A 71 6.73 -6.86 -9.18
C LEU A 71 6.42 -8.35 -9.33
N ILE A 72 6.24 -8.86 -10.55
CA ILE A 72 6.00 -10.28 -10.81
C ILE A 72 7.18 -11.11 -10.33
N CYS A 73 8.41 -10.72 -10.66
CA CYS A 73 9.62 -11.39 -10.18
C CYS A 73 9.71 -11.38 -8.66
N TYR A 74 9.40 -10.24 -8.03
CA TYR A 74 9.36 -10.11 -6.58
C TYR A 74 8.34 -11.07 -5.97
N PHE A 75 7.08 -11.04 -6.41
CA PHE A 75 6.04 -11.89 -5.85
C PHE A 75 6.39 -13.38 -5.97
N ARG A 76 6.93 -13.82 -7.11
CA ARG A 76 7.31 -15.21 -7.32
C ARG A 76 8.48 -15.69 -6.46
N LYS A 77 9.47 -14.83 -6.21
CA LYS A 77 10.74 -15.21 -5.57
C LYS A 77 10.82 -14.91 -4.08
N GLU A 78 10.10 -13.87 -3.64
CA GLU A 78 10.34 -13.21 -2.35
C GLU A 78 9.12 -13.25 -1.42
N THR A 79 8.05 -13.91 -1.84
CA THR A 79 6.90 -14.21 -0.98
C THR A 79 6.88 -15.68 -0.63
N SER A 80 6.57 -15.98 0.62
CA SER A 80 6.63 -17.31 1.20
C SER A 80 5.33 -17.67 1.90
N GLU A 81 5.18 -18.94 2.25
CA GLU A 81 4.04 -19.41 3.05
C GLU A 81 3.97 -18.68 4.41
N GLY A 82 2.78 -18.19 4.75
CA GLY A 82 2.53 -17.47 6.00
C GLY A 82 2.85 -15.98 5.99
N ASP A 83 3.45 -15.45 4.92
CA ASP A 83 3.62 -13.99 4.77
C ASP A 83 2.26 -13.28 4.68
N ILE A 84 2.23 -12.03 5.14
CA ILE A 84 1.10 -11.13 4.94
C ILE A 84 1.52 -10.08 3.91
N ILE A 85 0.80 -9.98 2.81
CA ILE A 85 1.06 -9.02 1.74
C ILE A 85 -0.04 -7.97 1.77
N TYR A 86 0.35 -6.70 1.93
CA TYR A 86 -0.55 -5.57 1.94
C TYR A 86 -0.29 -4.69 0.71
N THR A 87 -1.30 -4.47 -0.13
CA THR A 87 -1.19 -3.72 -1.39
C THR A 87 -2.06 -2.46 -1.38
N ASN A 88 -1.57 -1.37 -1.98
CA ASN A 88 -2.27 -0.07 -2.01
C ASN A 88 -2.83 0.32 -3.39
N SER A 89 -2.96 -0.65 -4.30
CA SER A 89 -3.39 -0.41 -5.69
C SER A 89 -3.99 -1.67 -6.28
N VAL A 90 -5.12 -1.53 -6.97
CA VAL A 90 -5.82 -2.64 -7.66
C VAL A 90 -4.85 -3.46 -8.52
N VAL A 91 -3.99 -2.83 -9.31
CA VAL A 91 -3.08 -3.58 -10.20
C VAL A 91 -2.03 -4.35 -9.39
N ASN A 92 -1.47 -3.75 -8.35
CA ASN A 92 -0.49 -4.44 -7.49
C ASN A 92 -1.16 -5.60 -6.73
N THR A 93 -2.41 -5.42 -6.28
CA THR A 93 -3.24 -6.46 -5.68
C THR A 93 -3.46 -7.63 -6.63
N LEU A 94 -3.88 -7.36 -7.87
CA LEU A 94 -4.13 -8.40 -8.87
C LEU A 94 -2.86 -9.19 -9.20
N LEU A 95 -1.72 -8.51 -9.32
CA LEU A 95 -0.43 -9.18 -9.51
C LEU A 95 -0.06 -10.06 -8.30
N ALA A 96 -0.31 -9.60 -7.07
CA ALA A 96 -0.07 -10.39 -5.87
C ALA A 96 -0.95 -11.65 -5.86
N ILE A 97 -2.24 -11.54 -6.16
CA ILE A 97 -3.17 -12.69 -6.22
C ILE A 97 -2.70 -13.76 -7.23
N ILE A 98 -2.13 -13.33 -8.36
CA ILE A 98 -1.73 -14.23 -9.44
C ILE A 98 -0.36 -14.85 -9.18
N PHE A 99 0.59 -14.09 -8.64
CA PHE A 99 2.02 -14.46 -8.67
C PHE A 99 2.68 -14.64 -7.30
N ALA A 100 2.04 -14.24 -6.20
CA ALA A 100 2.58 -14.51 -4.86
C ALA A 100 2.37 -15.98 -4.47
N SER A 101 3.05 -16.40 -3.39
CA SER A 101 2.83 -17.70 -2.77
C SER A 101 1.33 -17.90 -2.47
N LYS A 102 0.78 -19.04 -2.90
CA LYS A 102 -0.66 -19.37 -2.73
C LYS A 102 -1.10 -19.43 -1.28
N LYS A 103 -0.16 -19.57 -0.35
CA LYS A 103 -0.40 -19.64 1.10
C LYS A 103 -0.01 -18.36 1.84
N ALA A 104 0.32 -17.28 1.13
CA ALA A 104 0.44 -15.95 1.72
C ALA A 104 -0.97 -15.38 1.95
N GLY A 105 -1.15 -14.66 3.06
CA GLY A 105 -2.35 -13.86 3.29
C GLY A 105 -2.26 -12.56 2.52
N ILE A 106 -3.19 -12.27 1.62
CA ILE A 106 -3.15 -11.07 0.77
C ILE A 106 -4.29 -10.13 1.14
N TYR A 107 -3.95 -8.90 1.51
CA TYR A 107 -4.89 -7.85 1.88
C TYR A 107 -4.74 -6.67 0.92
N ALA A 108 -5.85 -6.24 0.35
CA ALA A 108 -5.90 -5.07 -0.51
C ALA A 108 -6.39 -3.86 0.27
N CYS A 109 -5.73 -2.71 0.15
CA CYS A 109 -6.24 -1.42 0.60
C CYS A 109 -6.44 -0.53 -0.63
N ASP A 110 -7.66 -0.50 -1.15
CA ASP A 110 -7.98 0.34 -2.30
C ASP A 110 -8.31 1.76 -1.81
N HIS A 111 -7.33 2.67 -1.94
CA HIS A 111 -7.46 4.07 -1.53
C HIS A 111 -8.28 4.94 -2.49
N ASN A 112 -8.62 4.40 -3.67
CA ASN A 112 -9.42 5.11 -4.66
C ASN A 112 -10.88 4.66 -4.59
N GLN A 113 -11.79 5.51 -5.06
CA GLN A 113 -13.18 5.14 -5.27
C GLN A 113 -13.28 3.86 -6.10
N TYR A 114 -14.24 2.99 -5.75
CA TYR A 114 -14.43 1.71 -6.43
C TYR A 114 -14.42 1.80 -7.97
N LYS A 115 -15.00 2.86 -8.55
CA LYS A 115 -15.12 3.03 -10.02
C LYS A 115 -13.89 3.68 -10.69
N ALA A 116 -12.82 3.98 -9.96
CA ALA A 116 -11.65 4.69 -10.49
C ALA A 116 -10.76 3.87 -11.45
N VAL A 117 -11.07 2.59 -11.68
CA VAL A 117 -10.31 1.71 -12.57
C VAL A 117 -11.07 1.44 -13.88
N ASN A 118 -10.34 1.21 -14.97
CA ASN A 118 -10.94 0.89 -16.26
C ASN A 118 -11.72 -0.44 -16.24
N LYS A 119 -12.54 -0.69 -17.26
CA LYS A 119 -13.41 -1.88 -17.35
C LYS A 119 -12.64 -3.19 -17.23
N PHE A 120 -11.47 -3.30 -17.85
CA PHE A 120 -10.63 -4.49 -17.80
C PHE A 120 -10.17 -4.81 -16.37
N TRP A 121 -9.61 -3.82 -15.67
CA TRP A 121 -9.19 -3.99 -14.27
C TRP A 121 -10.38 -4.18 -13.32
N SER A 122 -11.52 -3.54 -13.60
CA SER A 122 -12.75 -3.76 -12.82
C SER A 122 -13.25 -5.20 -12.95
N TRP A 123 -13.23 -5.76 -14.16
CA TRP A 123 -13.61 -7.15 -14.40
C TRP A 123 -12.66 -8.13 -13.70
N LEU A 124 -11.34 -7.93 -13.83
CA LEU A 124 -10.36 -8.74 -13.11
C LEU A 124 -10.52 -8.66 -11.59
N ARG A 125 -10.79 -7.46 -11.07
CA ARG A 125 -11.09 -7.26 -9.64
C ARG A 125 -12.30 -8.08 -9.21
N MET A 126 -13.39 -8.05 -9.97
CA MET A 126 -14.59 -8.84 -9.67
C MET A 126 -14.29 -10.34 -9.61
N LEU A 127 -13.46 -10.84 -10.51
CA LEU A 127 -13.10 -12.26 -10.59
C LEU A 127 -12.14 -12.69 -9.46
N LEU A 128 -11.14 -11.86 -9.16
CA LEU A 128 -9.98 -12.28 -8.37
C LEU A 128 -10.04 -11.84 -6.91
N TYR A 129 -10.77 -10.79 -6.54
CA TYR A 129 -10.77 -10.29 -5.16
C TYR A 129 -11.40 -11.27 -4.16
N ARG A 130 -12.21 -12.24 -4.60
CA ARG A 130 -12.71 -13.34 -3.76
C ARG A 130 -11.58 -14.21 -3.19
N ARG A 131 -10.38 -14.18 -3.78
CA ARG A 131 -9.20 -14.95 -3.35
C ARG A 131 -8.35 -14.22 -2.31
N LEU A 132 -8.67 -12.96 -1.99
CA LEU A 132 -7.97 -12.20 -0.96
C LEU A 132 -8.35 -12.69 0.43
N SER A 133 -7.42 -12.55 1.37
CA SER A 133 -7.70 -12.77 2.79
C SER A 133 -8.65 -11.71 3.34
N GLY A 134 -8.58 -10.48 2.83
CA GLY A 134 -9.54 -9.42 3.11
C GLY A 134 -9.31 -8.19 2.24
N VAL A 135 -10.31 -7.30 2.23
CA VAL A 135 -10.21 -6.00 1.57
C VAL A 135 -10.45 -4.91 2.61
N ILE A 136 -9.51 -3.98 2.67
CA ILE A 136 -9.55 -2.83 3.55
C ILE A 136 -10.08 -1.66 2.74
N VAL A 137 -11.15 -1.05 3.23
CA VAL A 137 -11.77 0.15 2.64
C VAL A 137 -11.69 1.31 3.62
N LEU A 138 -11.65 2.53 3.09
CA LEU A 138 -11.54 3.74 3.90
C LEU A 138 -12.89 4.27 4.41
N THR A 139 -13.99 3.88 3.76
CA THR A 139 -15.32 4.42 4.07
C THR A 139 -16.39 3.33 4.04
N ASN A 140 -17.44 3.52 4.83
CA ASN A 140 -18.64 2.67 4.79
C ASN A 140 -19.35 2.71 3.42
N TYR A 141 -19.19 3.79 2.65
CA TYR A 141 -19.80 3.94 1.33
C TYR A 141 -19.33 2.88 0.32
N ASP A 142 -18.04 2.54 0.35
CA ASP A 142 -17.48 1.52 -0.54
C ASP A 142 -17.52 0.12 0.08
N LEU A 143 -17.68 -0.01 1.40
CA LEU A 143 -17.76 -1.30 2.10
C LEU A 143 -18.79 -2.25 1.48
N GLY A 144 -20.02 -1.76 1.23
CA GLY A 144 -21.08 -2.60 0.66
C GLY A 144 -20.75 -3.17 -0.72
N LYS A 145 -19.95 -2.46 -1.53
CA LYS A 145 -19.50 -2.96 -2.85
C LYS A 145 -18.41 -4.01 -2.69
N TYR A 146 -17.47 -3.78 -1.78
CA TYR A 146 -16.36 -4.71 -1.54
C TYR A 146 -16.79 -5.97 -0.80
N LEU A 147 -17.77 -5.91 0.11
CA LEU A 147 -18.37 -7.10 0.74
C LEU A 147 -18.96 -8.08 -0.28
N ARG A 148 -19.53 -7.57 -1.38
CA ARG A 148 -20.02 -8.41 -2.49
C ARG A 148 -18.89 -9.10 -3.25
N LEU A 149 -17.68 -8.55 -3.24
CA LEU A 149 -16.50 -9.15 -3.87
C LEU A 149 -15.74 -10.09 -2.94
N ASN A 150 -15.65 -9.71 -1.67
CA ASN A 150 -14.94 -10.43 -0.63
C ASN A 150 -15.67 -10.23 0.72
N PRO A 151 -16.22 -11.28 1.34
CA PRO A 151 -16.97 -11.16 2.59
C PRO A 151 -16.12 -10.71 3.78
N ASN A 152 -14.78 -10.82 3.71
CA ASN A 152 -13.85 -10.34 4.73
C ASN A 152 -13.44 -8.88 4.49
N SER A 153 -14.29 -8.10 3.82
CA SER A 153 -14.04 -6.68 3.63
C SER A 153 -14.35 -5.89 4.90
N VAL A 154 -13.46 -4.99 5.30
CA VAL A 154 -13.58 -4.22 6.55
C VAL A 154 -13.21 -2.76 6.34
N VAL A 155 -13.84 -1.88 7.11
CA VAL A 155 -13.45 -0.47 7.16
C VAL A 155 -12.25 -0.34 8.09
N PHE A 156 -11.19 0.30 7.61
CA PHE A 156 -10.05 0.67 8.40
C PHE A 156 -9.72 2.13 8.14
N ASN A 157 -9.84 2.95 9.18
CA ASN A 157 -9.48 4.36 9.08
C ASN A 157 -7.96 4.48 9.01
N ASN A 158 -7.50 5.33 8.09
CA ASN A 158 -6.09 5.57 7.89
C ASN A 158 -5.42 6.04 9.20
N PRO A 159 -4.34 5.39 9.66
CA PRO A 159 -3.61 5.86 10.82
C PRO A 159 -2.97 7.20 10.48
N VAL A 160 -3.15 8.15 11.40
CA VAL A 160 -2.55 9.48 11.31
C VAL A 160 -1.28 9.46 12.15
N ASN A 161 -0.15 9.77 11.53
CA ASN A 161 1.11 9.98 12.25
C ASN A 161 1.02 11.32 13.01
N ASP A 162 1.59 11.41 14.21
CA ASP A 162 1.64 12.64 15.01
C ASP A 162 2.22 13.83 14.22
N ASN A 163 3.14 13.56 13.28
CA ASN A 163 3.70 14.58 12.38
C ASN A 163 2.68 15.22 11.42
N PHE A 164 1.51 14.62 11.23
CA PHE A 164 0.44 15.17 10.39
C PHE A 164 -0.13 16.47 10.97
N PHE A 165 -0.21 16.57 12.30
CA PHE A 165 -0.66 17.79 12.99
C PHE A 165 0.47 18.82 13.14
N ASN A 166 1.73 18.42 12.94
CA ASN A 166 2.89 19.30 12.97
C ASN A 166 3.19 19.96 11.61
N ILE A 167 2.22 19.97 10.67
CA ILE A 167 2.28 20.89 9.53
C ILE A 167 2.02 22.27 10.10
N GLN A 168 3.08 22.90 10.61
CA GLN A 168 3.10 24.29 10.98
C GLN A 168 2.68 25.05 9.73
N CYS A 169 1.47 25.61 9.76
CA CYS A 169 0.91 26.40 8.69
C CYS A 169 2.00 27.38 8.24
N SER A 170 2.48 27.23 7.01
CA SER A 170 3.25 28.25 6.30
C SER A 170 2.36 29.45 5.94
N LEU A 171 1.49 29.87 6.86
CA LEU A 171 0.71 31.10 6.83
C LEU A 171 1.56 32.30 7.26
N ASP A 172 2.67 32.07 7.96
CA ASP A 172 3.60 33.14 8.37
C ASP A 172 4.40 33.75 7.20
N LYS A 173 4.24 33.25 5.96
CA LYS A 173 4.87 33.84 4.76
C LYS A 173 3.94 34.70 3.91
N ILE A 174 2.68 34.89 4.31
CA ILE A 174 1.73 35.75 3.57
C ILE A 174 1.66 37.17 4.16
N ASN A 175 2.11 37.39 5.39
CA ASN A 175 1.99 38.70 6.06
C ASN A 175 3.14 39.69 5.81
N ASP A 176 4.24 39.28 5.18
CA ASP A 176 5.40 40.18 4.95
C ASP A 176 5.39 40.87 3.56
N LYS A 177 4.23 40.95 2.89
CA LYS A 177 4.11 41.61 1.57
C LYS A 177 3.23 42.85 1.53
N TYR A 178 2.69 43.29 2.67
CA TYR A 178 1.85 44.49 2.79
C TYR A 178 2.07 45.25 4.11
N ILE A 179 3.33 45.48 4.49
CA ILE A 179 3.70 46.54 5.43
C ILE A 179 4.81 47.38 4.78
#